data_AF-A0A2E1XQP9-F1
#
_entry.id   AF-A0A2E1XQP9-F1
#
_cell.length_a   1.000
_cell.length_b   1.000
_cell.length_c   1.000
_cell.angle_alpha   90.00
_cell.angle_beta   90.00
_cell.angle_gamma   90.00
#
_symmetry.space_group_name_H-M   'P 1'
#
loop_
_entity.id
_entity.type
_entity.pdbx_description
1 polymer ?
#
loop_
_entity_poly.entity_id
_entity_poly.type
_entity_poly.pdbx_seq_one_letter_code
_entity_poly.pdbx_strand_id
1 'polypeptide(L)' 'MILGDYAEGIDSGHIEILIVGDKIREDYLKEITPKIEKKINRKVSFFVSNSTLKQKTLTIFEA' A
#
# COMPACT_ATOMS: atom_id res chain seq x y z
N MET A 1 0.26 -5.43 1.96
CA MET A 1 0.34 -6.08 0.63
C MET A 1 0.42 -4.99 -0.43
N ILE A 2 1.18 -5.21 -1.51
CA ILE A 2 1.11 -4.39 -2.72
C ILE A 2 0.05 -4.96 -3.65
N LEU A 3 -0.71 -4.06 -4.28
CA LEU A 3 -1.75 -4.33 -5.27
C LEU A 3 -1.34 -3.74 -6.64
N GLY A 4 -2.15 -4.01 -7.67
CA GLY A 4 -2.03 -3.37 -8.98
C GLY A 4 -0.74 -3.72 -9.73
N ASP A 5 -0.29 -2.79 -10.55
CA ASP A 5 0.85 -2.95 -11.48
C ASP A 5 2.11 -3.49 -10.79
N TYR A 6 2.44 -2.96 -9.61
CA TYR A 6 3.63 -3.40 -8.88
C TYR A 6 3.50 -4.83 -8.33
N ALA A 7 2.30 -5.31 -8.02
CA ALA A 7 2.08 -6.72 -7.67
C ALA A 7 2.26 -7.65 -8.90
N GLU A 8 2.20 -7.08 -10.10
CA GLU A 8 2.42 -7.79 -11.36
C GLU A 8 3.85 -7.67 -11.89
N GLY A 9 4.70 -6.87 -11.23
CA GLY A 9 6.07 -6.61 -11.66
C GLY A 9 6.20 -5.46 -12.67
N ILE A 10 5.17 -4.62 -12.82
CA ILE A 10 5.14 -3.47 -13.72
C ILE A 10 5.45 -2.20 -12.93
N ASP A 11 6.49 -1.45 -13.33
CA ASP A 11 6.84 -0.15 -12.71
C ASP A 11 5.98 0.98 -13.31
N SER A 12 4.76 1.15 -12.79
CA SER A 12 3.82 2.19 -13.26
C SER A 12 4.03 3.57 -12.64
N GLY A 13 4.90 3.68 -11.64
CA GLY A 13 5.10 4.90 -10.87
C GLY A 13 4.03 5.17 -9.81
N HIS A 14 3.02 4.30 -9.69
CA HIS A 14 1.98 4.35 -8.65
C HIS A 14 1.92 3.03 -7.88
N ILE A 15 2.20 3.10 -6.58
CA ILE A 15 2.21 1.95 -5.68
C ILE A 15 0.92 1.95 -4.86
N GLU A 16 0.15 0.88 -5.00
CA GLU A 16 -1.07 0.64 -4.24
C GLU A 16 -0.80 -0.34 -3.10
N ILE A 17 -1.14 0.07 -1.87
CA ILE A 17 -0.79 -0.67 -0.66
C ILE A 17 -2.06 -0.96 0.15
N LEU A 18 -2.37 -2.24 0.33
CA LEU A 18 -3.40 -2.70 1.25
C LEU A 18 -2.80 -3.06 2.61
N ILE A 19 -3.29 -2.40 3.65
CA ILE A 19 -3.01 -2.69 5.05
C ILE A 19 -4.20 -3.47 5.61
N VAL A 20 -3.94 -4.69 6.11
CA VAL A 20 -4.97 -5.53 6.73
C VAL A 20 -4.76 -5.54 8.23
N GLY A 21 -5.77 -5.11 8.99
CA GLY A 21 -5.71 -5.11 10.45
C GLY A 21 -6.78 -4.24 11.08
N ASP A 22 -7.03 -4.49 12.37
CA ASP A 22 -7.97 -3.72 13.17
C ASP A 22 -7.36 -2.42 13.69
N LYS A 23 -8.19 -1.38 13.85
CA LYS A 23 -7.84 -0.10 14.49
C LYS A 23 -6.63 0.62 13.86
N ILE A 24 -6.54 0.62 12.53
CA ILE A 24 -5.54 1.40 11.79
C ILE A 24 -5.85 2.90 11.91
N ARG A 25 -4.84 3.71 12.25
CA ARG A 25 -4.93 5.17 12.28
C ARG A 25 -4.76 5.76 10.88
N GLU A 26 -5.87 6.02 10.20
CA GLU A 26 -5.87 6.56 8.84
C GLU A 26 -5.32 8.00 8.77
N ASP A 27 -5.45 8.79 9.85
CA ASP A 27 -4.83 10.12 9.97
C ASP A 27 -3.31 10.05 9.82
N TYR A 28 -2.69 9.11 10.52
CA TYR A 28 -1.25 8.87 10.45
C TYR A 28 -0.82 8.45 9.03
N LEU A 29 -1.61 7.63 8.35
CA LEU A 29 -1.35 7.25 6.97
C LEU A 29 -1.31 8.49 6.07
N LYS A 30 -2.27 9.40 6.19
CA LYS A 30 -2.32 10.64 5.42
C LYS A 30 -1.10 11.53 5.69
N GLU A 31 -0.61 11.59 6.92
CA GLU A 31 0.58 12.37 7.27
C GLU A 31 1.88 11.78 6.71
N ILE A 32 2.00 10.45 6.64
CA ILE A 32 3.23 9.80 6.14
C ILE A 32 3.25 9.67 4.62
N THR A 33 2.10 9.57 3.94
CA THR A 33 2.02 9.45 2.47
C THR A 33 2.95 10.43 1.75
N PRO A 34 2.88 11.77 1.96
CA PRO A 34 3.75 12.70 1.24
C PRO A 34 5.23 12.51 1.56
N LYS A 35 5.58 12.06 2.78
CA LYS A 35 6.97 11.77 3.16
C LYS A 35 7.51 10.56 2.40
N ILE A 36 6.67 9.55 2.21
CA ILE A 36 7.02 8.34 1.46
C ILE A 36 7.14 8.68 -0.02
N GLU A 37 6.13 9.34 -0.61
CA GLU A 37 6.15 9.74 -2.02
C GLU A 37 7.42 10.53 -2.36
N LYS A 38 7.82 11.45 -1.48
CA LYS A 38 9.06 12.22 -1.64
C LYS A 38 10.33 11.36 -1.55
N LYS A 39 10.36 10.35 -0.69
CA LYS A 39 11.54 9.48 -0.51
C LYS A 39 11.74 8.51 -1.68
N ILE A 40 10.66 7.98 -2.24
CA ILE A 40 10.75 6.96 -3.30
C ILE A 40 10.52 7.53 -4.70
N ASN A 41 10.07 8.79 -4.81
CA ASN A 41 9.72 9.46 -6.06
C ASN A 41 8.67 8.68 -6.88
N ARG A 42 7.65 8.16 -6.19
CA ARG A 42 6.49 7.45 -6.74
C ARG A 42 5.23 7.92 -6.03
N LYS A 43 4.08 7.77 -6.68
CA LYS A 43 2.77 7.97 -6.06
C LYS A 43 2.40 6.78 -5.18
N VAL A 44 1.74 7.05 -4.05
CA VAL A 44 1.38 6.00 -3.09
C VAL A 44 -0.07 6.16 -2.64
N SER A 45 -0.85 5.08 -2.79
CA SER A 45 -2.22 4.98 -2.26
C SER A 45 -2.31 3.90 -1.20
N PHE A 46 -2.79 4.27 0.00
CA PHE A 46 -3.05 3.33 1.07
C PHE A 46 -4.54 2.97 1.12
N PHE A 47 -4.81 1.68 1.27
CA PHE A 47 -6.13 1.10 1.51
C PHE A 47 -6.09 0.34 2.84
N VAL A 48 -7.15 0.46 3.63
CA VAL A 48 -7.29 -0.25 4.90
C VAL A 48 -8.45 -1.23 4.79
N SER A 49 -8.25 -2.46 5.25
CA SER A 49 -9.30 -3.48 5.31
C SER A 49 -9.12 -4.35 6.55
N ASN A 50 -10.20 -4.99 6.99
CA ASN A 50 -10.16 -6.02 8.03
C ASN A 50 -9.96 -7.43 7.43
N SER A 51 -9.90 -7.54 6.10
CA SER A 51 -9.76 -8.81 5.39
C SER A 51 -8.86 -8.69 4.16
N THR A 52 -8.27 -9.82 3.78
CA THR A 52 -7.44 -9.94 2.58
C THR A 52 -8.29 -10.01 1.30
N LEU A 53 -7.69 -9.60 0.19
CA LEU A 53 -8.35 -9.64 -1.12
C LEU A 53 -7.98 -10.93 -1.88
N LYS A 54 -8.94 -11.51 -2.60
CA LYS A 54 -8.72 -12.65 -3.50
C LYS A 54 -8.23 -12.15 -4.87
N GLN A 55 -7.06 -11.55 -4.91
CA GLN A 55 -6.40 -11.14 -6.16
C GLN A 55 -4.89 -11.33 -6.05
N LYS A 56 -4.18 -11.14 -7.17
CA LYS A 56 -2.72 -11.17 -7.20
C LYS A 56 -2.20 -10.02 -6.34
N THR A 57 -1.46 -10.36 -5.30
CA THR A 57 -0.87 -9.40 -4.36
C THR A 57 0.57 -9.80 -4.07
N LEU A 58 1.38 -8.82 -3.68
CA LEU A 58 2.73 -9.06 -3.18
C LEU A 58 2.78 -8.75 -1.67
N THR A 59 2.99 -9.79 -0.85
CA THR A 59 3.14 -9.63 0.60
C THR A 59 4.53 -9.10 0.93
N ILE A 60 4.59 -7.85 1.40
CA ILE A 60 5.84 -7.18 1.81
C ILE A 60 6.24 -7.58 3.23
N PHE A 61 5.24 -7.80 4.09
CA PHE A 61 5.41 -8.08 5.50
C PHE A 61 4.19 -8.81 6.04
N GLU A 62 4.44 -9.81 6.87
CA GLU A 62 3.46 -10.61 7.63
C GLU A 62 3.99 -10.68 9.07
N ALA A 63 3.14 -10.38 10.05
CA ALA A 63 3.46 -10.35 11.48
C ALA A 63 2.65 -11.40 12.25
#